data_AF-G5JJZ9-F1
#
_entry.id   AF-G5JJZ9-F1
#
_cell.length_a   1.000
_cell.length_b   1.000
_cell.length_c   1.000
_cell.angle_alpha   90.00
_cell.angle_beta   90.00
_cell.angle_gamma   90.00
#
_symmetry.space_group_name_H-M   'P 1'
#
loop_
_entity.id
_entity.type
_entity.pdbx_description
1 polymer ?
#
loop_
_entity_poly.entity_id
_entity_poly.type
_entity_poly.pdbx_seq_one_letter_code
_entity_poly.pdbx_strand_id
1 'polypeptide(L)'
;MTYQKQRNTAETQLNITLTKEPIASQIDTGVGFLNHMLTLFTFHSGLSLTIEARGDIDVDDHHVTEDIGIVIGQLLQDMIKDHPFMTRYGSMYIPMDETLARSVVDISGRPYLSFNAQFSKEKVGTFDTELVEEFFRALVINARLTAHIDLLRGGNTHHEIEAIFKSFARALKVALTPSNEQVIPSSKGVIE
;
A
#
# COMPACT_ATOMS: atom_id res chain seq x y z
N MET A 1 -14.79 11.91 0.63
CA MET A 1 -14.27 12.01 -0.76
C MET A 1 -13.86 10.64 -1.20
N THR A 2 -14.33 10.22 -2.36
CA THR A 2 -14.34 8.83 -2.80
C THR A 2 -13.82 8.76 -4.23
N TYR A 3 -12.83 7.90 -4.46
CA TYR A 3 -12.17 7.65 -5.74
C TYR A 3 -12.47 6.22 -6.15
N GLN A 4 -12.83 5.98 -7.40
CA GLN A 4 -13.17 4.64 -7.88
C GLN A 4 -12.49 4.36 -9.22
N LYS A 5 -12.07 3.11 -9.41
CA LYS A 5 -11.51 2.65 -10.67
C LYS A 5 -11.91 1.21 -10.95
N GLN A 6 -12.33 0.98 -12.20
CA GLN A 6 -12.49 -0.34 -12.77
C GLN A 6 -11.32 -0.63 -13.70
N ARG A 7 -10.72 -1.82 -13.59
CA ARG A 7 -9.65 -2.29 -14.47
C ARG A 7 -9.92 -3.75 -14.83
N ASN A 8 -10.08 -4.01 -16.12
CA ASN A 8 -10.32 -5.35 -16.64
C ASN A 8 -9.25 -5.69 -17.68
N THR A 9 -8.57 -6.81 -17.50
CA THR A 9 -7.64 -7.43 -18.45
C THR A 9 -8.13 -8.84 -18.79
N ALA A 10 -7.32 -9.60 -19.52
CA ALA A 10 -7.58 -11.02 -19.73
C ALA A 10 -7.32 -11.85 -18.45
N GLU A 11 -6.50 -11.34 -17.52
CA GLU A 11 -6.07 -12.02 -16.30
C GLU A 11 -6.94 -11.63 -15.10
N THR A 12 -7.31 -10.35 -14.98
CA THR A 12 -8.03 -9.82 -13.82
C THR A 12 -9.22 -8.92 -14.17
N GLN A 13 -10.20 -8.88 -13.28
CA GLN A 13 -11.35 -7.96 -13.30
C GLN A 13 -11.46 -7.33 -11.91
N LEU A 14 -11.18 -6.03 -11.85
CA LEU A 14 -11.10 -5.29 -10.58
C LEU A 14 -12.09 -4.13 -10.57
N ASN A 15 -12.77 -3.97 -9.44
CA ASN A 15 -13.53 -2.78 -9.08
C ASN A 15 -13.08 -2.33 -7.68
N ILE A 16 -12.36 -1.21 -7.60
CA ILE A 16 -11.80 -0.72 -6.35
C ILE A 16 -12.25 0.71 -6.09
N THR A 17 -12.71 0.94 -4.86
CA THR A 17 -13.05 2.26 -4.33
C THR A 17 -12.15 2.58 -3.15
N LEU A 18 -11.62 3.80 -3.10
CA LEU A 18 -10.82 4.36 -2.01
C LEU A 18 -11.52 5.61 -1.45
N THR A 19 -11.64 5.69 -0.14
CA THR A 19 -12.18 6.89 0.55
C THR A 19 -11.44 7.17 1.85
N LYS A 20 -11.46 8.43 2.27
CA LYS A 20 -11.00 8.86 3.61
C LYS A 20 -12.14 8.92 4.64
N GLU A 21 -13.37 8.59 4.22
CA GLU A 21 -14.50 8.52 5.13
C GLU A 21 -14.37 7.32 6.08
N PRO A 22 -14.77 7.45 7.35
CA PRO A 22 -14.61 6.42 8.37
C PRO A 22 -15.65 5.30 8.20
N ILE A 23 -15.68 4.67 7.03
CA ILE A 23 -16.52 3.52 6.71
C ILE A 23 -15.70 2.23 6.80
N ALA A 24 -16.36 1.12 7.16
CA ALA A 24 -15.70 -0.18 7.19
C ALA A 24 -15.25 -0.59 5.78
N SER A 25 -14.02 -1.09 5.67
CA SER A 25 -13.51 -1.63 4.41
C SER A 25 -14.18 -2.96 4.09
N GLN A 26 -14.40 -3.21 2.81
CA GLN A 26 -14.93 -4.46 2.27
C GLN A 26 -13.92 -4.99 1.26
N ILE A 27 -13.22 -6.07 1.60
CA ILE A 27 -12.07 -6.52 0.81
C ILE A 27 -12.32 -7.98 0.41
N ASP A 28 -12.55 -8.18 -0.88
CA ASP A 28 -12.61 -9.50 -1.49
C ASP A 28 -11.66 -9.54 -2.70
N THR A 29 -10.47 -10.11 -2.48
CA THR A 29 -9.45 -10.27 -3.51
C THR A 29 -9.43 -11.68 -4.13
N GLY A 30 -10.16 -12.64 -3.55
CA GLY A 30 -9.93 -14.07 -3.80
C GLY A 30 -8.68 -14.65 -3.10
N VAL A 31 -7.75 -13.81 -2.64
CA VAL A 31 -6.49 -14.22 -1.98
C VAL A 31 -6.57 -13.93 -0.47
N GLY A 32 -6.74 -14.97 0.34
CA GLY A 32 -7.07 -14.83 1.77
C GLY A 32 -6.04 -14.06 2.60
N PHE A 33 -4.75 -14.28 2.35
CA PHE A 33 -3.69 -13.56 3.08
C PHE A 33 -3.60 -12.09 2.66
N LEU A 34 -3.80 -11.79 1.37
CA LEU A 34 -3.85 -10.42 0.87
C LEU A 34 -5.06 -9.66 1.43
N ASN A 35 -6.23 -10.30 1.56
CA ASN A 35 -7.40 -9.71 2.23
C ASN A 35 -7.05 -9.23 3.65
N HIS A 36 -6.33 -10.07 4.40
CA HIS A 36 -5.86 -9.74 5.74
C HIS A 36 -4.88 -8.57 5.74
N MET A 37 -3.88 -8.58 4.85
CA MET A 37 -2.90 -7.49 4.75
C MET A 37 -3.54 -6.15 4.37
N LEU A 38 -4.48 -6.14 3.43
CA LEU A 38 -5.21 -4.94 3.03
C LEU A 38 -6.15 -4.44 4.12
N THR A 39 -6.72 -5.33 4.93
CA THR A 39 -7.50 -4.95 6.12
C THR A 39 -6.63 -4.22 7.15
N LEU A 40 -5.40 -4.70 7.36
CA LEU A 40 -4.44 -4.01 8.23
C LEU A 40 -4.00 -2.68 7.63
N PHE A 41 -3.78 -2.62 6.32
CA PHE A 41 -3.43 -1.39 5.62
C PHE A 41 -4.49 -0.31 5.80
N THR A 42 -5.77 -0.62 5.58
CA THR A 42 -6.87 0.35 5.74
C THR A 42 -7.00 0.82 7.19
N PHE A 43 -6.99 -0.12 8.14
CA PHE A 43 -7.07 0.19 9.57
C PHE A 43 -5.96 1.16 10.02
N HIS A 44 -4.71 0.92 9.59
CA HIS A 44 -3.57 1.72 10.03
C HIS A 44 -3.35 3.01 9.24
N SER A 45 -3.78 3.07 7.97
CA SER A 45 -3.70 4.29 7.16
C SER A 45 -4.83 5.28 7.48
N GLY A 46 -5.96 4.79 8.01
CA GLY A 46 -7.17 5.58 8.17
C GLY A 46 -7.88 5.86 6.84
N LEU A 47 -7.54 5.11 5.79
CA LEU A 47 -8.27 5.03 4.53
C LEU A 47 -9.24 3.85 4.59
N SER A 48 -10.27 3.86 3.76
CA SER A 48 -11.14 2.73 3.56
C SER A 48 -11.13 2.28 2.10
N LEU A 49 -11.14 0.97 1.90
CA LEU A 49 -11.18 0.33 0.59
C LEU A 49 -12.42 -0.54 0.46
N THR A 50 -13.09 -0.45 -0.69
CA THR A 50 -13.99 -1.49 -1.19
C THR A 50 -13.30 -2.14 -2.38
N ILE A 51 -13.02 -3.44 -2.32
CA ILE A 51 -12.34 -4.20 -3.36
C ILE A 51 -13.20 -5.39 -3.73
N GLU A 52 -13.53 -5.48 -5.01
CA GLU A 52 -14.02 -6.68 -5.66
C GLU A 52 -13.01 -7.06 -6.74
N ALA A 53 -12.30 -8.16 -6.54
CA ALA A 53 -11.36 -8.69 -7.52
C ALA A 53 -11.74 -10.10 -7.94
N ARG A 54 -11.59 -10.38 -9.23
CA ARG A 54 -11.55 -11.73 -9.78
C ARG A 54 -10.32 -11.84 -10.65
N GLY A 55 -9.59 -12.93 -10.56
CA GLY A 55 -8.47 -13.19 -11.45
C GLY A 55 -8.17 -14.67 -11.56
N ASP A 56 -7.11 -14.98 -12.28
CA ASP A 56 -6.61 -16.30 -12.59
C ASP A 56 -5.82 -16.95 -11.43
N ILE A 57 -6.39 -16.94 -10.22
CA ILE A 57 -5.79 -17.50 -8.99
C ILE A 57 -5.49 -19.01 -9.05
N ASP A 58 -6.02 -19.72 -10.05
CA ASP A 58 -5.66 -21.11 -10.34
C ASP A 58 -4.27 -21.24 -10.99
N VAL A 59 -3.74 -20.15 -11.56
CA VAL A 59 -2.35 -20.05 -12.05
C VAL A 59 -1.43 -19.74 -10.86
N ASP A 60 -1.60 -18.55 -10.27
CA ASP A 60 -1.01 -18.12 -8.99
C ASP A 60 -1.68 -16.83 -8.47
N ASP A 61 -1.22 -16.30 -7.33
CA ASP A 61 -1.74 -15.08 -6.72
C ASP A 61 -1.15 -13.78 -7.35
N HIS A 62 -0.27 -13.88 -8.36
CA HIS A 62 0.59 -12.79 -8.81
C HIS A 62 -0.21 -11.67 -9.48
N HIS A 63 -0.95 -11.97 -10.55
CA HIS A 63 -1.66 -10.95 -11.34
C HIS A 63 -2.68 -10.20 -10.49
N VAL A 64 -3.41 -10.90 -9.63
CA VAL A 64 -4.37 -10.29 -8.70
C VAL A 64 -3.64 -9.35 -7.72
N THR A 65 -2.54 -9.79 -7.13
CA THR A 65 -1.79 -8.99 -6.15
C THR A 65 -1.17 -7.74 -6.78
N GLU A 66 -0.53 -7.89 -7.95
CA GLU A 66 0.06 -6.78 -8.70
C GLU A 66 -1.02 -5.77 -9.11
N ASP A 67 -2.08 -6.23 -9.77
CA ASP A 67 -3.09 -5.35 -10.34
C ASP A 67 -3.88 -4.58 -9.28
N ILE A 68 -4.11 -5.18 -8.11
CA ILE A 68 -4.66 -4.48 -6.95
C ILE A 68 -3.69 -3.39 -6.48
N GLY A 69 -2.39 -3.68 -6.39
CA GLY A 69 -1.35 -2.69 -6.10
C GLY A 69 -1.37 -1.52 -7.08
N ILE A 70 -1.45 -1.81 -8.39
CA ILE A 70 -1.56 -0.81 -9.47
C ILE A 70 -2.77 0.10 -9.24
N VAL A 71 -3.96 -0.48 -9.06
CA VAL A 71 -5.21 0.28 -8.96
C VAL A 71 -5.25 1.12 -7.67
N ILE A 72 -4.84 0.55 -6.52
CA ILE A 72 -4.73 1.32 -5.27
C ILE A 72 -3.75 2.48 -5.44
N GLY A 73 -2.59 2.24 -6.08
CA GLY A 73 -1.61 3.29 -6.33
C GLY A 73 -2.18 4.43 -7.17
N GLN A 74 -2.93 4.12 -8.22
CA GLN A 74 -3.59 5.12 -9.07
C GLN A 74 -4.65 5.93 -8.31
N LEU A 75 -5.46 5.28 -7.47
CA LEU A 75 -6.46 5.96 -6.64
C LEU A 75 -5.81 6.88 -5.60
N LEU A 76 -4.69 6.45 -5.00
CA LEU A 76 -3.89 7.30 -4.12
C LEU A 76 -3.35 8.52 -4.87
N GLN A 77 -2.85 8.34 -6.09
CA GLN A 77 -2.36 9.44 -6.92
C GLN A 77 -3.46 10.47 -7.21
N ASP A 78 -4.65 10.02 -7.55
CA ASP A 78 -5.80 10.89 -7.81
C ASP A 78 -6.18 11.68 -6.56
N MET A 79 -6.25 11.01 -5.40
CA MET A 79 -6.48 11.66 -4.11
C MET A 79 -5.40 12.69 -3.75
N ILE A 80 -4.13 12.38 -4.00
CA ILE A 80 -3.00 13.29 -3.72
C ILE A 80 -3.08 14.54 -4.60
N LYS A 81 -3.47 14.41 -5.88
CA LYS A 81 -3.63 15.54 -6.80
C LYS A 81 -4.71 16.52 -6.36
N ASP A 82 -5.80 16.01 -5.80
CA ASP A 82 -6.89 16.84 -5.26
C ASP A 82 -6.52 17.51 -3.92
N HIS A 83 -5.48 17.00 -3.24
CA HIS A 83 -5.06 17.45 -1.91
C HIS A 83 -3.54 17.70 -1.82
N PRO A 84 -3.02 18.70 -2.56
CA PRO A 84 -1.57 18.93 -2.64
C PRO A 84 -0.97 19.52 -1.35
N PHE A 85 -1.79 19.99 -0.41
CA PHE A 85 -1.35 20.60 0.86
C PHE A 85 -1.32 19.57 1.99
N MET A 86 -0.16 18.95 2.18
CA MET A 86 0.03 17.83 3.10
C MET A 86 1.41 17.88 3.75
N THR A 87 1.64 17.01 4.74
CA THR A 87 2.93 16.88 5.42
C THR A 87 4.02 16.33 4.49
N ARG A 88 3.62 15.61 3.43
CA ARG A 88 4.45 15.00 2.37
C ARG A 88 5.32 13.83 2.82
N TYR A 89 5.96 13.95 3.98
CA TYR A 89 6.85 12.93 4.52
C TYR A 89 6.20 12.19 5.68
N GLY A 90 6.46 10.88 5.75
CA GLY A 90 6.07 10.06 6.89
C GLY A 90 7.08 8.96 7.13
N SER A 91 7.28 8.60 8.39
CA SER A 91 8.09 7.45 8.76
C SER A 91 7.49 6.74 9.97
N MET A 92 7.64 5.42 10.02
CA MET A 92 7.15 4.64 11.15
C MET A 92 7.98 3.36 11.34
N TYR A 93 8.18 3.01 12.61
CA TYR A 93 8.68 1.71 13.03
C TYR A 93 7.53 0.94 13.67
N ILE A 94 7.33 -0.32 13.28
CA ILE A 94 6.30 -1.17 13.86
C ILE A 94 6.88 -2.54 14.21
N PRO A 95 6.73 -2.98 15.47
CA PRO A 95 7.02 -4.36 15.84
C PRO A 95 5.82 -5.26 15.57
N MET A 96 6.11 -6.54 15.41
CA MET A 96 5.16 -7.65 15.55
C MET A 96 5.88 -8.75 16.32
N ASP A 97 5.66 -8.81 17.62
CA ASP A 97 6.41 -9.66 18.55
C ASP A 97 7.93 -9.54 18.36
N GLU A 98 8.60 -10.56 17.83
CA GLU A 98 10.05 -10.59 17.58
C GLU A 98 10.50 -9.74 16.38
N THR A 99 9.57 -9.47 15.47
CA THR A 99 9.80 -8.75 14.22
C THR A 99 9.85 -7.24 14.45
N LEU A 100 10.65 -6.53 13.66
CA LEU A 100 10.62 -5.08 13.57
C LEU A 100 10.75 -4.61 12.11
N ALA A 101 9.78 -3.85 11.63
CA ALA A 101 9.81 -3.22 10.30
C ALA A 101 9.83 -1.69 10.40
N ARG A 102 10.43 -1.05 9.39
CA ARG A 102 10.42 0.40 9.17
C ARG A 102 9.91 0.71 7.78
N SER A 103 9.06 1.73 7.67
CA SER A 103 8.72 2.33 6.39
C SER A 103 8.92 3.84 6.42
N VAL A 104 9.40 4.41 5.31
CA VAL A 104 9.54 5.85 5.07
C VAL A 104 8.91 6.18 3.73
N VAL A 105 8.03 7.19 3.69
CA VAL A 105 7.27 7.61 2.52
C VAL A 105 7.51 9.10 2.25
N ASP A 106 7.86 9.44 1.02
CA ASP A 106 7.83 10.80 0.45
C ASP A 106 6.79 10.82 -0.68
N ILE A 107 5.75 11.64 -0.53
CA ILE A 107 4.79 11.91 -1.60
C ILE A 107 5.44 12.89 -2.57
N SER A 108 6.26 12.31 -3.44
CA SER A 108 7.36 13.00 -4.07
C SER A 108 7.13 13.33 -5.54
N GLY A 109 6.15 12.67 -6.17
CA GLY A 109 5.98 12.64 -7.62
C GLY A 109 7.05 11.81 -8.34
N ARG A 110 7.92 11.11 -7.61
CA ARG A 110 9.06 10.34 -8.14
C ARG A 110 8.90 8.87 -7.75
N PRO A 111 8.42 8.02 -8.66
CA PRO A 111 8.17 6.61 -8.37
C PRO A 111 9.48 5.88 -8.08
N TYR A 112 9.64 5.40 -6.85
CA TYR A 112 10.81 4.62 -6.44
C TYR A 112 10.51 3.79 -5.18
N LEU A 113 10.82 2.49 -5.24
CA LEU A 113 10.77 1.60 -4.09
C LEU A 113 12.16 1.05 -3.78
N SER A 114 12.61 1.26 -2.55
CA SER A 114 13.70 0.50 -1.93
C SER A 114 13.08 -0.51 -0.97
N PHE A 115 13.10 -1.78 -1.34
CA PHE A 115 12.57 -2.86 -0.52
C PHE A 115 13.71 -3.72 0.00
N ASN A 116 13.89 -3.76 1.32
CA ASN A 116 14.93 -4.52 1.98
C ASN A 116 14.31 -5.39 3.06
N ALA A 117 13.73 -6.51 2.65
CA ALA A 117 13.18 -7.50 3.55
C ALA A 117 13.55 -8.90 3.08
N GLN A 118 14.15 -9.68 3.98
CA GLN A 118 14.39 -11.09 3.78
C GLN A 118 13.37 -11.87 4.62
N PHE A 119 12.43 -12.52 3.94
CA PHE A 119 11.40 -13.31 4.61
C PHE A 119 11.93 -14.66 5.07
N SER A 120 11.48 -15.11 6.23
CA SER A 120 11.93 -16.38 6.82
C SER A 120 11.42 -17.64 6.09
N LYS A 121 10.38 -17.50 5.26
CA LYS A 121 9.76 -18.59 4.47
C LYS A 121 9.31 -18.05 3.12
N GLU A 122 9.23 -18.92 2.13
CA GLU A 122 8.77 -18.59 0.78
C GLU A 122 7.25 -18.39 0.71
N LYS A 123 6.47 -19.01 1.61
CA LYS A 123 5.01 -18.91 1.66
C LYS A 123 4.46 -18.63 3.06
N VAL A 124 3.29 -17.98 3.11
CA VAL A 124 2.40 -17.91 4.29
C VAL A 124 1.04 -18.49 3.91
N GLY A 125 0.74 -19.69 4.41
CA GLY A 125 -0.40 -20.46 3.89
C GLY A 125 -0.14 -20.84 2.44
N THR A 126 -0.99 -20.36 1.52
CA THR A 126 -0.81 -20.55 0.07
C THR A 126 -0.08 -19.40 -0.61
N PHE A 127 -0.02 -18.22 0.03
CA PHE A 127 0.46 -16.97 -0.55
C PHE A 127 1.99 -16.94 -0.64
N ASP A 128 2.50 -16.62 -1.82
CA ASP A 128 3.93 -16.46 -2.09
C ASP A 128 4.46 -15.12 -1.56
N THR A 129 5.50 -15.18 -0.74
CA THR A 129 6.02 -14.01 -0.01
C THR A 129 6.73 -13.00 -0.90
N GLU A 130 7.20 -13.41 -2.08
CA GLU A 130 7.75 -12.49 -3.09
C GLU A 130 6.71 -11.46 -3.54
N LEU A 131 5.42 -11.82 -3.53
CA LEU A 131 4.33 -10.95 -3.94
C LEU A 131 4.15 -9.74 -3.02
N VAL A 132 4.75 -9.75 -1.82
CA VAL A 132 4.76 -8.58 -0.94
C VAL A 132 5.56 -7.44 -1.59
N GLU A 133 6.74 -7.72 -2.14
CA GLU A 133 7.53 -6.71 -2.82
C GLU A 133 6.82 -6.23 -4.09
N GLU A 134 6.24 -7.14 -4.87
CA GLU A 134 5.52 -6.79 -6.10
C GLU A 134 4.26 -5.95 -5.84
N PHE A 135 3.51 -6.24 -4.77
CA PHE A 135 2.41 -5.38 -4.32
C PHE A 135 2.89 -3.94 -4.03
N PHE A 136 3.94 -3.79 -3.20
CA PHE A 136 4.45 -2.47 -2.86
C PHE A 136 5.07 -1.77 -4.05
N ARG A 137 5.73 -2.50 -4.97
CA ARG A 137 6.28 -1.96 -6.20
C ARG A 137 5.16 -1.38 -7.05
N ALA A 138 4.15 -2.19 -7.34
CA ALA A 138 2.98 -1.77 -8.10
C ALA A 138 2.31 -0.53 -7.48
N LEU A 139 2.07 -0.53 -6.16
CA LEU A 139 1.46 0.59 -5.45
C LEU A 139 2.30 1.86 -5.49
N VAL A 140 3.58 1.77 -5.12
CA VAL A 140 4.47 2.93 -4.98
C VAL A 140 4.74 3.59 -6.33
N ILE A 141 4.95 2.79 -7.37
CA ILE A 141 5.18 3.30 -8.72
C ILE A 141 3.93 4.02 -9.24
N ASN A 142 2.75 3.41 -9.07
CA ASN A 142 1.50 3.99 -9.58
C ASN A 142 0.98 5.18 -8.74
N ALA A 143 1.30 5.23 -7.45
CA ALA A 143 1.05 6.38 -6.58
C ALA A 143 2.13 7.48 -6.67
N ARG A 144 3.14 7.28 -7.54
CA ARG A 144 4.30 8.17 -7.74
C ARG A 144 4.98 8.58 -6.42
N LEU A 145 5.08 7.62 -5.51
CA LEU A 145 5.73 7.79 -4.21
C LEU A 145 7.20 7.41 -4.31
N THR A 146 8.02 8.00 -3.43
CA THR A 146 9.30 7.40 -3.05
C THR A 146 9.10 6.71 -1.71
N ALA A 147 9.39 5.40 -1.64
CA ALA A 147 9.24 4.60 -0.44
C ALA A 147 10.49 3.77 -0.13
N HIS A 148 10.84 3.71 1.15
CA HIS A 148 11.82 2.77 1.69
C HIS A 148 11.12 1.88 2.70
N ILE A 149 11.24 0.57 2.54
CA ILE A 149 10.68 -0.46 3.41
C ILE A 149 11.81 -1.37 3.84
N ASP A 150 12.03 -1.49 5.14
CA ASP A 150 13.10 -2.30 5.73
C ASP A 150 12.54 -3.25 6.79
N LEU A 151 12.86 -4.53 6.67
CA LEU A 151 12.69 -5.50 7.75
C LEU A 151 13.98 -5.55 8.56
N LEU A 152 13.96 -4.92 9.73
CA LEU A 152 15.14 -4.75 10.57
C LEU A 152 15.43 -5.98 11.43
N ARG A 153 14.37 -6.71 11.79
CA ARG A 153 14.43 -7.98 12.52
C ARG A 153 13.31 -8.88 12.01
N GLY A 154 13.64 -10.12 11.68
CA GLY A 154 12.69 -11.16 11.29
C GLY A 154 12.50 -12.22 12.37
N GLY A 155 11.80 -13.30 12.00
CA GLY A 155 11.54 -14.47 12.83
C GLY A 155 10.36 -15.27 12.29
N ASN A 156 9.15 -14.71 12.41
CA ASN A 156 7.94 -15.30 11.86
C ASN A 156 7.49 -14.54 10.61
N THR A 157 7.39 -15.23 9.47
CA THR A 157 7.01 -14.63 8.17
C THR A 157 5.68 -13.90 8.17
N HIS A 158 4.70 -14.36 8.94
CA HIS A 158 3.43 -13.64 9.10
C HIS A 158 3.66 -12.32 9.83
N HIS A 159 4.44 -12.33 10.92
CA HIS A 159 4.78 -11.13 11.69
C HIS A 159 5.59 -10.14 10.86
N GLU A 160 6.56 -10.63 10.07
CA GLU A 160 7.39 -9.87 9.13
C GLU A 160 6.53 -9.04 8.17
N ILE A 161 5.61 -9.71 7.48
CA ILE A 161 4.75 -9.07 6.47
C ILE A 161 3.74 -8.12 7.14
N GLU A 162 3.12 -8.54 8.25
CA GLU A 162 2.22 -7.66 9.01
C GLU A 162 2.93 -6.37 9.46
N ALA A 163 4.13 -6.49 10.02
CA ALA A 163 4.89 -5.33 10.48
C ALA A 163 5.18 -4.36 9.32
N ILE A 164 5.52 -4.89 8.14
CA ILE A 164 5.73 -4.10 6.92
C ILE A 164 4.46 -3.34 6.54
N PHE A 165 3.32 -4.03 6.35
CA PHE A 165 2.05 -3.40 5.98
C PHE A 165 1.60 -2.34 6.98
N LYS A 166 1.71 -2.65 8.28
CA LYS A 166 1.37 -1.71 9.36
C LYS A 166 2.28 -0.49 9.37
N SER A 167 3.60 -0.68 9.20
CA SER A 167 4.56 0.43 9.17
C SER A 167 4.33 1.34 7.97
N PHE A 168 4.13 0.77 6.78
CA PHE A 168 3.87 1.53 5.56
C PHE A 168 2.56 2.32 5.66
N ALA A 169 1.47 1.67 6.10
CA ALA A 169 0.17 2.31 6.25
C ALA A 169 0.20 3.51 7.20
N ARG A 170 0.89 3.39 8.35
CA ARG A 170 1.03 4.51 9.30
C ARG A 170 1.97 5.60 8.78
N ALA A 171 3.06 5.26 8.10
CA ALA A 171 3.93 6.23 7.46
C ALA A 171 3.16 7.03 6.39
N LEU A 172 2.38 6.35 5.55
CA LEU A 172 1.51 6.96 4.56
C LEU A 172 0.46 7.89 5.19
N LYS A 173 -0.16 7.48 6.30
CA LYS A 173 -1.10 8.33 7.06
C LYS A 173 -0.48 9.66 7.49
N VAL A 174 0.75 9.61 8.01
CA VAL A 174 1.50 10.82 8.40
C VAL A 174 1.76 11.69 7.17
N ALA A 175 2.27 11.10 6.08
CA ALA A 175 2.57 11.82 4.85
C ALA A 175 1.33 12.52 4.25
N LEU A 176 0.16 11.86 4.30
CA LEU A 176 -1.14 12.37 3.85
C LEU A 176 -1.84 13.33 4.83
N THR A 177 -1.22 13.65 5.97
CA THR A 177 -1.82 14.57 6.94
C THR A 177 -1.89 15.97 6.32
N PRO A 178 -3.09 16.60 6.24
CA PRO A 178 -3.24 17.93 5.67
C PRO A 178 -2.37 18.96 6.39
N SER A 179 -1.75 19.86 5.63
CA SER A 179 -1.02 21.01 6.19
C SER A 179 -1.90 22.25 6.20
N ASN A 180 -1.84 23.03 7.28
CA ASN A 180 -2.54 24.30 7.41
C ASN A 180 -1.86 25.44 6.62
N GLU A 181 -0.64 25.23 6.12
CA GLU A 181 0.16 26.28 5.51
C GLU A 181 -0.31 26.67 4.09
N GLN A 182 -1.24 25.92 3.47
CA GLN A 182 -1.71 26.09 2.08
C GLN A 182 -0.56 26.28 1.07
N VAL A 183 0.59 25.67 1.34
CA VAL A 183 1.79 25.71 0.51
C VAL A 183 2.09 24.29 0.07
N ILE A 184 2.40 24.13 -1.22
CA ILE A 184 2.89 22.85 -1.74
C ILE A 184 4.23 22.57 -1.03
N PRO A 185 4.39 21.41 -0.36
CA PRO A 185 5.57 21.10 0.46
C PRO A 185 6.80 20.75 -0.38
N SER A 186 7.17 21.63 -1.31
CA SER A 186 8.26 21.46 -2.27
C SER A 186 8.90 22.82 -2.54
N SER A 187 10.22 22.91 -2.39
CA SER A 187 10.96 24.14 -2.76
C SER A 187 10.88 24.46 -4.25
N LYS A 188 10.51 23.49 -5.10
CA LYS A 188 10.25 23.69 -6.53
C LYS A 188 8.87 24.29 -6.81
N GLY A 189 8.02 24.42 -5.79
CA GLY A 189 6.63 24.89 -5.92
C GLY A 189 5.68 23.89 -6.58
N VAL A 190 6.15 22.68 -6.91
CA VAL A 190 5.35 21.63 -7.58
C VAL A 190 5.78 20.24 -7.11
N ILE A 191 4.82 19.31 -7.19
CA ILE A 191 4.97 17.86 -7.08
C ILE A 191 4.19 17.28 -8.27
N GLU A 192 4.86 16.54 -9.16
CA GLU A 192 4.33 16.08 -10.47
C GLU A 192 3.73 14.67 -10.43
#